data_AF-A0A7L2J3P0-F1
#
_entry.id   AF-A0A7L2J3P0-F1
#
_cell.length_a   1.000
_cell.length_b   1.000
_cell.length_c   1.000
_cell.angle_alpha   90.00
_cell.angle_beta   90.00
_cell.angle_gamma   90.00
#
_symmetry.space_group_name_H-M   'P 1'
#
loop_
_entity.id
_entity.type
_entity.pdbx_description
1 polymer ?
#
loop_
_entity_poly.entity_id
_entity_poly.type
_entity_poly.pdbx_seq_one_letter_code
_entity_poly.pdbx_strand_id
1 'polypeptide(L)'
;RWGRGFGLLGSIFGKDSAINQSNSVFGLVFYILQMLLGMTASAVAALILMTSSIVSVVGSLYLAYILYFVLKEFCIVCVLTYLLNFILFIINYKRLVYLNEAWKRQLQPKQE
;
A
#
# COMPACT_ATOMS: atom_id res chain seq x y z
N ARG A 1 -3.49 -4.15 21.71
CA ARG A 1 -2.02 -4.18 21.45
C ARG A 1 -1.69 -4.11 19.95
N TRP A 2 -2.31 -4.94 19.10
CA TRP A 2 -2.02 -4.99 17.65
C TRP A 2 -2.70 -3.92 16.79
N GLY A 3 -3.71 -3.21 17.32
CA GLY A 3 -4.43 -2.14 16.60
C GLY A 3 -3.72 -0.77 16.53
N ARG A 4 -2.56 -0.62 17.19
CA ARG A 4 -1.71 0.58 17.13
C ARG A 4 -0.32 0.19 16.63
N GLY A 5 0.16 0.90 15.62
CA GLY A 5 1.50 0.77 15.08
C GLY A 5 1.87 -0.65 14.64
N PHE A 6 0.90 -1.43 14.14
CA PHE A 6 1.07 -2.84 13.79
C PHE A 6 1.54 -3.74 14.96
N GLY A 7 1.50 -3.24 16.21
CA GLY A 7 2.10 -3.91 17.37
C GLY A 7 3.65 -3.94 17.38
N LEU A 8 4.30 -3.41 16.34
CA LEU A 8 5.75 -3.42 16.13
C LEU A 8 6.37 -2.02 16.28
N LEU A 9 5.70 -1.00 15.74
CA LEU A 9 6.23 0.37 15.71
C LEU A 9 6.43 0.94 17.12
N GLY A 10 5.59 0.59 18.08
CA GLY A 10 5.78 1.01 19.49
C GLY A 10 7.01 0.40 20.17
N SER A 11 7.55 -0.73 19.65
CA SER A 11 8.79 -1.35 20.17
C SER A 11 10.04 -0.83 19.47
N ILE A 12 9.92 -0.35 18.22
CA ILE A 12 11.05 0.12 17.41
C ILE A 12 11.25 1.64 17.56
N PHE A 13 10.16 2.42 17.53
CA PHE A 13 10.21 3.87 17.56
C PHE A 13 9.84 4.48 18.92
N GLY A 14 9.49 3.67 19.93
CA GLY A 14 9.06 4.15 21.24
C GLY A 14 7.54 4.40 21.31
N LYS A 15 6.96 4.19 22.50
CA LYS A 15 5.50 4.23 22.71
C LYS A 15 4.89 5.64 22.54
N ASP A 16 5.68 6.68 22.80
CA ASP A 16 5.27 8.09 22.74
C ASP A 16 5.56 8.76 21.37
N SER A 17 6.11 8.02 20.41
CA SER A 17 6.39 8.56 19.09
C SER A 17 5.09 8.77 18.29
N ALA A 18 5.02 9.88 17.56
CA ALA A 18 3.90 10.23 16.67
C ALA A 18 3.59 9.16 15.58
N ILE A 19 4.51 8.20 15.40
CA ILE A 19 4.40 7.05 14.49
C ILE A 19 3.61 5.88 15.14
N ASN A 20 3.34 5.88 16.45
CA ASN A 20 2.55 4.83 17.10
C ASN A 20 1.03 5.10 17.01
N GLN A 21 0.54 5.36 15.81
CA GLN A 21 -0.88 5.66 15.54
C GLN A 21 -1.69 4.39 15.26
N SER A 22 -3.03 4.52 15.23
CA SER A 22 -3.88 3.38 14.88
C SER A 22 -3.62 2.90 13.44
N ASN A 23 -3.73 1.59 13.20
CA ASN A 23 -3.49 1.02 11.87
C ASN A 23 -4.41 1.64 10.80
N SER A 24 -5.62 2.06 11.20
CA SER A 24 -6.58 2.73 10.33
C SER A 24 -6.09 4.10 9.84
N VAL A 25 -5.30 4.83 10.63
CA VAL A 25 -4.71 6.13 10.19
C VAL A 25 -3.69 5.90 9.09
N PHE A 26 -2.85 4.87 9.21
CA PHE A 26 -1.93 4.48 8.13
C PHE A 26 -2.67 4.10 6.85
N GLY A 27 -3.76 3.34 6.98
CA GLY A 27 -4.64 3.03 5.86
C GLY A 27 -5.23 4.29 5.21
N LEU A 28 -5.75 5.22 6.01
CA LEU A 28 -6.32 6.48 5.52
C LEU A 28 -5.29 7.30 4.74
N VAL A 29 -4.09 7.50 5.30
CA VAL A 29 -3.00 8.22 4.64
C VAL A 29 -2.62 7.52 3.33
N PHE A 30 -2.52 6.18 3.34
CA PHE A 30 -2.26 5.40 2.14
C PHE A 30 -3.31 5.64 1.05
N TYR A 31 -4.61 5.54 1.36
CA TYR A 31 -5.67 5.75 0.37
C TYR A 31 -5.70 7.18 -0.18
N ILE A 32 -5.46 8.19 0.67
CA ILE A 32 -5.37 9.60 0.24
C ILE A 32 -4.19 9.79 -0.71
N LEU A 33 -3.01 9.26 -0.36
CA LEU A 33 -1.84 9.30 -1.23
C LEU A 33 -2.12 8.60 -2.57
N GLN A 34 -2.74 7.43 -2.53
CA GLN A 34 -3.09 6.67 -3.74
C GLN A 34 -4.04 7.43 -4.66
N MET A 35 -5.00 8.18 -4.09
CA MET A 35 -5.90 9.02 -4.86
C MET A 35 -5.17 10.21 -5.50
N LEU A 36 -4.38 10.95 -4.71
CA LEU A 36 -3.66 12.14 -5.18
C LEU A 36 -2.60 11.80 -6.25
N LEU A 37 -1.78 10.78 -6.00
CA LEU A 37 -0.78 10.30 -6.95
C LEU A 37 -1.43 9.58 -8.14
N GLY A 38 -2.60 8.97 -7.95
CA GLY A 38 -3.39 8.34 -9.00
C GLY A 38 -3.81 9.32 -10.10
N MET A 39 -4.09 10.58 -9.74
CA MET A 39 -4.45 11.63 -10.67
C MET A 39 -3.26 12.22 -11.45
N THR A 40 -2.02 11.96 -11.02
CA THR A 40 -0.82 12.56 -11.62
C THR A 40 -0.21 11.61 -12.67
N ALA A 41 -0.06 12.06 -13.92
CA ALA A 41 0.52 11.26 -15.02
C ALA A 41 2.07 11.24 -15.03
N SER A 42 2.69 10.91 -13.88
CA SER A 42 4.15 10.86 -13.74
C SER A 42 4.64 9.43 -13.50
N ALA A 43 5.72 9.02 -14.18
CA ALA A 43 6.36 7.73 -13.97
C ALA A 43 6.92 7.58 -12.55
N VAL A 44 7.43 8.66 -11.96
CA VAL A 44 7.89 8.68 -10.56
C VAL A 44 6.72 8.51 -9.60
N ALA A 45 5.59 9.17 -9.88
CA ALA A 45 4.37 8.97 -9.10
C ALA A 45 3.90 7.52 -9.15
N ALA A 46 3.93 6.88 -10.33
CA ALA A 46 3.56 5.48 -10.50
C ALA A 46 4.49 4.51 -9.77
N LEU A 47 5.80 4.79 -9.73
CA LEU A 47 6.74 4.02 -8.92
C LEU A 47 6.41 4.14 -7.43
N ILE A 48 6.22 5.36 -6.92
CA ILE A 48 5.85 5.60 -5.50
C ILE A 48 4.54 4.90 -5.14
N LEU A 49 3.52 5.00 -6.02
CA LEU A 49 2.25 4.27 -5.91
C LEU A 49 2.45 2.76 -5.82
N MET A 50 3.34 2.21 -6.64
CA MET A 50 3.59 0.77 -6.66
C MET A 50 4.26 0.31 -5.37
N THR A 51 5.30 1.03 -4.92
CA THR A 51 6.00 0.71 -3.66
C THR A 51 5.08 0.84 -2.46
N SER A 52 4.26 1.89 -2.40
CA SER A 52 3.28 2.07 -1.31
C SER A 52 2.21 0.97 -1.32
N SER A 53 1.74 0.55 -2.50
CA SER A 53 0.80 -0.57 -2.63
C SER A 53 1.41 -1.90 -2.19
N ILE A 54 2.69 -2.18 -2.50
CA ILE A 54 3.38 -3.39 -2.02
C ILE A 54 3.43 -3.41 -0.49
N VAL A 55 3.86 -2.30 0.12
CA VAL A 55 3.93 -2.17 1.59
C VAL A 55 2.53 -2.38 2.20
N SER A 56 1.49 -1.82 1.59
CA SER A 56 0.10 -1.98 2.04
C SER A 56 -0.39 -3.44 1.96
N VAL A 57 -0.07 -4.17 0.89
CA VAL A 57 -0.42 -5.59 0.74
C VAL A 57 0.34 -6.46 1.75
N VAL A 58 1.65 -6.25 1.92
CA VAL A 58 2.45 -6.99 2.90
C VAL A 58 1.94 -6.72 4.32
N GLY A 59 1.66 -5.45 4.67
CA GLY A 59 1.07 -5.09 5.95
C GLY A 59 -0.31 -5.70 6.18
N SER A 60 -1.12 -5.80 5.11
CA SER A 60 -2.45 -6.44 5.14
C SER A 60 -2.35 -7.94 5.39
N LEU A 61 -1.43 -8.64 4.72
CA LEU A 61 -1.17 -10.07 4.93
C LEU A 61 -0.68 -10.35 6.36
N TYR A 62 0.21 -9.50 6.89
CA TYR A 62 0.67 -9.60 8.27
C TYR A 62 -0.47 -9.45 9.28
N LEU A 63 -1.31 -8.42 9.11
CA LEU A 63 -2.48 -8.26 9.99
C LEU A 63 -3.47 -9.43 9.85
N ALA A 64 -3.72 -9.91 8.62
CA ALA A 64 -4.60 -11.05 8.37
C ALA A 64 -4.11 -12.31 9.09
N TYR A 65 -2.79 -12.57 9.05
CA TYR A 65 -2.17 -13.65 9.80
C TYR A 65 -2.40 -13.50 11.31
N ILE A 66 -2.22 -12.30 11.87
CA ILE A 66 -2.46 -12.04 13.30
C ILE A 66 -3.94 -12.22 13.67
N LEU A 67 -4.86 -11.72 12.85
CA LEU A 67 -6.30 -11.87 13.08
C LEU A 67 -6.72 -13.34 13.12
N TYR A 68 -6.21 -14.14 12.17
CA TYR A 68 -6.56 -15.56 12.05
C TYR A 68 -5.89 -16.43 13.14
N PHE A 69 -4.57 -16.31 13.31
CA PHE A 69 -3.81 -17.18 14.23
C PHE A 69 -3.80 -16.70 15.68
N VAL A 70 -3.75 -15.39 15.93
CA VAL A 70 -3.55 -14.84 17.28
C VAL A 70 -4.87 -14.45 17.93
N LEU A 71 -5.70 -13.66 17.24
CA LEU A 71 -6.98 -13.19 17.80
C LEU A 71 -8.13 -14.18 17.59
N LYS A 72 -8.08 -15.03 16.55
CA LYS A 72 -9.18 -15.94 16.14
C LYS A 72 -10.53 -15.21 15.93
N GLU A 73 -10.47 -13.95 15.53
CA GLU A 73 -11.64 -13.08 15.32
C GLU A 73 -11.78 -12.78 13.82
N PHE A 74 -12.97 -13.06 13.25
CA PHE A 74 -13.25 -12.79 11.83
C PHE A 74 -13.77 -11.36 11.64
N CYS A 75 -12.86 -10.44 11.34
CA CYS A 75 -13.20 -9.04 11.03
C CYS A 75 -13.52 -8.87 9.53
N ILE A 76 -14.82 -8.79 9.18
CA ILE A 76 -15.26 -8.58 7.78
C ILE A 76 -14.72 -7.27 7.20
N VAL A 77 -14.76 -6.18 7.97
CA VAL A 77 -14.24 -4.86 7.52
C VAL A 77 -12.75 -4.92 7.19
N CYS A 78 -11.98 -5.70 7.95
CA CYS A 78 -10.56 -5.93 7.74
C CYS A 78 -10.33 -6.72 6.44
N VAL A 79 -11.10 -7.79 6.22
CA VAL A 79 -11.05 -8.57 4.98
C VAL A 79 -11.36 -7.70 3.76
N LEU A 80 -12.40 -6.85 3.84
CA LEU A 80 -12.75 -5.92 2.76
C LEU A 80 -11.61 -4.92 2.49
N THR A 81 -10.97 -4.38 3.51
CA THR A 81 -9.82 -3.47 3.32
C THR A 81 -8.62 -4.19 2.71
N TYR A 82 -8.38 -5.46 3.02
CA TYR A 82 -7.32 -6.25 2.38
C TYR A 82 -7.62 -6.54 0.91
N LEU A 83 -8.89 -6.85 0.59
CA LEU A 83 -9.33 -6.99 -0.80
C LEU A 83 -9.16 -5.68 -1.59
N LEU A 84 -9.54 -4.54 -0.99
CA LEU A 84 -9.35 -3.23 -1.60
C LEU A 84 -7.86 -2.93 -1.85
N ASN A 85 -6.98 -3.22 -0.89
CA ASN A 85 -5.53 -3.07 -1.07
C ASN A 85 -4.99 -3.96 -2.20
N PHE A 86 -5.50 -5.18 -2.35
CA PHE A 86 -5.13 -6.09 -3.43
C PHE A 86 -5.62 -5.60 -4.80
N ILE A 87 -6.85 -5.09 -4.88
CA ILE A 87 -7.39 -4.46 -6.10
C ILE A 87 -6.55 -3.24 -6.49
N LEU A 88 -6.21 -2.37 -5.54
CA LEU A 88 -5.33 -1.22 -5.79
C LEU A 88 -3.95 -1.65 -6.27
N PHE A 89 -3.40 -2.73 -5.72
CA PHE A 89 -2.14 -3.29 -6.20
C PHE A 89 -2.23 -3.72 -7.67
N ILE A 90 -3.30 -4.41 -8.08
CA ILE A 90 -3.52 -4.78 -9.49
C ILE A 90 -3.64 -3.55 -10.39
N ILE A 91 -4.40 -2.53 -9.96
CA ILE A 91 -4.57 -1.29 -10.73
C ILE A 91 -3.23 -0.57 -10.90
N ASN A 92 -2.46 -0.42 -9.82
CA ASN A 92 -1.13 0.20 -9.85
C ASN A 92 -0.14 -0.60 -10.68
N TYR A 93 -0.21 -1.94 -10.63
CA TYR A 93 0.60 -2.81 -11.47
C TYR A 93 0.30 -2.59 -12.96
N LYS A 94 -0.98 -2.60 -13.36
CA LYS A 94 -1.36 -2.33 -14.76
C LYS A 94 -0.93 -0.94 -15.21
N ARG A 95 -1.06 0.07 -14.35
CA ARG A 95 -0.60 1.44 -14.62
C ARG A 95 0.91 1.49 -14.84
N LEU A 96 1.69 0.79 -14.01
CA LEU A 96 3.14 0.74 -14.17
C LEU A 96 3.54 0.02 -15.46
N VAL A 97 2.91 -1.11 -15.79
CA VAL A 97 3.16 -1.82 -17.05
C VAL A 97 2.85 -0.92 -18.24
N TYR A 98 1.71 -0.22 -18.23
CA TYR A 98 1.35 0.72 -19.29
C TYR A 98 2.38 1.85 -19.44
N LEU A 99 2.81 2.46 -18.33
CA LEU A 99 3.83 3.49 -18.32
C LEU A 99 5.19 2.99 -18.79
N ASN A 100 5.56 1.75 -18.43
CA ASN A 100 6.80 1.12 -18.85
C ASN A 100 6.81 0.87 -20.38
N GLU A 101 5.69 0.40 -20.94
CA GLU A 101 5.54 0.26 -22.39
C GLU A 101 5.56 1.61 -23.11
N ALA A 102 4.88 2.63 -22.56
CA ALA A 102 4.92 3.99 -23.10
C ALA A 102 6.34 4.60 -23.06
N TRP A 103 7.08 4.38 -21.96
CA TRP A 103 8.45 4.85 -21.80
C TRP A 103 9.41 4.11 -22.75
N LYS A 104 9.27 2.80 -22.92
CA LYS A 104 10.03 2.02 -23.92
C LYS A 104 9.81 2.54 -25.34
N ARG A 105 8.57 2.90 -25.71
CA ARG A 105 8.29 3.51 -27.01
C ARG A 105 8.96 4.87 -27.20
N GLN A 106 9.09 5.67 -26.14
CA GLN A 106 9.83 6.93 -26.21
C GLN A 106 11.34 6.73 -26.26
N LEU A 107 11.86 5.65 -25.67
CA LEU A 107 13.29 5.34 -25.67
C LEU A 107 13.78 4.67 -26.95
N GLN A 108 12.91 4.06 -27.77
CA GLN A 108 13.32 3.59 -29.08
C GLN A 108 13.70 4.83 -29.91
N PRO A 109 14.99 5.03 -30.23
CA PRO A 109 15.39 6.10 -31.12
C PRO A 109 14.67 5.84 -32.44
N LYS A 110 14.20 6.92 -33.06
CA LYS A 110 13.72 6.95 -34.43
C LYS A 110 14.82 6.37 -35.31
N GLN A 111 14.81 5.06 -35.56
CA GLN A 111 15.67 4.47 -36.58
C GLN A 111 15.08 4.92 -37.91
N GLU A 112 15.83 5.80 -38.56
CA GLU A 112 15.60 6.31 -39.91
C GLU A 112 15.48 5.17 -40.93
#